data_AF-C1E596-F1
#
_entry.id   AF-C1E596-F1
#
_cell.length_a   1.000
_cell.length_b   1.000
_cell.length_c   1.000
_cell.angle_alpha   90.00
_cell.angle_beta   90.00
_cell.angle_gamma   90.00
#
_symmetry.space_group_name_H-M   'P 1'
#
loop_
_entity.id
_entity.type
_entity.pdbx_description
1 polymer ?
#
loop_
_entity_poly.entity_id
_entity_poly.type
_entity_poly.pdbx_seq_one_letter_code
_entity_poly.pdbx_strand_id
1 'polypeptide(L)'
;MIPRRVDPIAGAGHAAWRAYAASTAKASTAAPSSAALATAARRAFSSAATTASSVPPVATHPLVNGGPAAERALGWWLAGGCAWVYSMVVLGGVTRLTRSGLSMTDWKFVEKPPLTAEDWDAEFAKYKESPEYKKTNTWMTVDDFKFIYWMEWGHRQWGRALGGYFVLPLAYFAAKGWVTRSLATRLATFFGLGAAQGAIGWWMVKSGLVEDADNPSNAPRVSPYRLATHLTGAFTIYVAMLWTTLDVMYPTPPVVRRAAERARAAAHPLAALVGVTALSGAYVAGMDAGRAYNTFPLMDGKWTPDEYWSMWESRGWRNFFENTAAVQFDHRALALTTLAAVTFVWGAHRFNGHLPAAATALLDATALVTFAQVGLGISALLNHVPVSLGSLHQANALNLFTVVVGLMHVLRRPRAGGLPAPAFSDAMRVASTAAKTATKPGVKVKVKRK
;
A
#
# COMPACT_ATOMS: atom_id res chain seq x y z
N MET A 1 44.24 -3.22 -0.48
CA MET A 1 43.60 -2.95 -1.78
C MET A 1 42.49 -3.95 -1.98
N ILE A 2 41.23 -3.57 -1.75
CA ILE A 2 40.06 -4.41 -2.04
C ILE A 2 39.76 -4.25 -3.54
N PRO A 3 39.68 -5.33 -4.34
CA PRO A 3 39.47 -5.22 -5.77
C PRO A 3 38.07 -4.65 -6.04
N ARG A 4 37.99 -3.59 -6.87
CA ARG A 4 36.74 -3.05 -7.39
C ARG A 4 36.01 -4.16 -8.16
N ARG A 5 34.95 -4.74 -7.58
CA ARG A 5 33.98 -5.54 -8.34
C ARG A 5 33.31 -4.60 -9.33
N VAL A 6 33.53 -4.82 -10.61
CA VAL A 6 32.72 -4.27 -11.69
C VAL A 6 31.31 -4.83 -11.50
N ASP A 7 30.34 -3.96 -11.21
CA ASP A 7 28.95 -4.32 -10.92
C ASP A 7 28.31 -4.90 -12.20
N PRO A 8 27.96 -6.21 -12.28
CA PRO A 8 27.46 -6.84 -13.52
C PRO A 8 26.05 -6.35 -13.95
N ILE A 9 25.46 -5.44 -13.17
CA ILE A 9 24.05 -5.06 -13.20
C ILE A 9 23.71 -4.17 -14.41
N ALA A 10 24.71 -3.49 -14.99
CA ALA A 10 24.58 -2.71 -16.22
C ALA A 10 23.90 -3.50 -17.37
N GLY A 11 24.38 -4.72 -17.65
CA GLY A 11 23.78 -5.60 -18.68
C GLY A 11 22.55 -6.38 -18.20
N ALA A 12 22.40 -6.57 -16.89
CA ALA A 12 21.33 -7.39 -16.31
C ALA A 12 19.94 -6.73 -16.40
N GLY A 13 19.86 -5.40 -16.38
CA GLY A 13 18.60 -4.67 -16.54
C GLY A 13 17.89 -4.96 -17.87
N HIS A 14 18.68 -5.06 -18.95
CA HIS A 14 18.16 -5.29 -20.30
C HIS A 14 17.70 -6.76 -20.50
N ALA A 15 18.45 -7.72 -19.97
CA ALA A 15 18.07 -9.14 -19.97
C ALA A 15 16.84 -9.42 -19.08
N ALA A 16 16.78 -8.80 -17.91
CA ALA A 16 15.63 -8.89 -17.01
C ALA A 16 14.37 -8.26 -17.62
N TRP A 17 14.50 -7.16 -18.38
CA TRP A 17 13.39 -6.56 -19.13
C TRP A 17 12.90 -7.48 -20.26
N ARG A 18 13.78 -8.03 -21.10
CA ARG A 18 13.35 -8.97 -22.15
C ARG A 18 12.66 -10.19 -21.56
N ALA A 19 13.14 -10.70 -20.43
CA ALA A 19 12.49 -11.78 -19.68
C ALA A 19 11.13 -11.35 -19.08
N TYR A 20 11.00 -10.11 -18.60
CA TYR A 20 9.74 -9.54 -18.10
C TYR A 20 8.72 -9.28 -19.22
N ALA A 21 9.13 -8.66 -20.32
CA ALA A 21 8.30 -8.42 -21.51
C ALA A 21 7.85 -9.75 -22.15
N ALA A 22 8.74 -10.74 -22.24
CA ALA A 22 8.39 -12.07 -22.73
C ALA A 22 7.47 -12.83 -21.77
N SER A 23 7.64 -12.68 -20.45
CA SER A 23 6.76 -13.34 -19.45
C SER A 23 5.40 -12.68 -19.33
N THR A 24 5.29 -11.36 -19.50
CA THR A 24 4.01 -10.63 -19.54
C THR A 24 3.23 -10.89 -20.83
N ALA A 25 3.91 -11.03 -21.98
CA ALA A 25 3.30 -11.48 -23.23
C ALA A 25 2.79 -12.93 -23.15
N LYS A 26 3.46 -13.82 -22.40
CA LYS A 26 3.00 -15.21 -22.14
C LYS A 26 1.95 -15.32 -21.04
N ALA A 27 1.96 -14.43 -20.04
CA ALA A 27 1.00 -14.43 -18.94
C ALA A 27 -0.38 -13.87 -19.36
N SER A 28 -0.45 -13.12 -20.47
CA SER A 28 -1.74 -12.63 -21.00
C SER A 28 -2.64 -13.74 -21.55
N THR A 29 -2.13 -14.97 -21.72
CA THR A 29 -2.91 -16.13 -22.20
C THR A 29 -3.27 -17.13 -21.11
N ALA A 30 -2.90 -16.88 -19.85
CA ALA A 30 -3.18 -17.80 -18.75
C ALA A 30 -3.44 -17.05 -17.42
N ALA A 31 -4.40 -16.12 -17.42
CA ALA A 31 -4.94 -15.56 -16.19
C ALA A 31 -6.05 -16.48 -15.65
N PRO A 32 -5.96 -17.02 -14.41
CA PRO A 32 -7.11 -17.59 -13.76
C PRO A 32 -8.15 -16.48 -13.57
N SER A 33 -9.41 -16.76 -13.92
CA SER A 33 -10.46 -15.75 -14.04
C SER A 33 -10.59 -14.88 -12.78
N SER A 34 -10.43 -13.56 -12.96
CA SER A 34 -10.72 -12.48 -12.01
C SER A 34 -12.16 -12.51 -11.47
N ALA A 35 -13.01 -13.39 -12.02
CA ALA A 35 -14.36 -13.66 -11.58
C ALA A 35 -14.45 -14.27 -10.17
N ALA A 36 -13.49 -15.10 -9.73
CA ALA A 36 -13.60 -15.80 -8.44
C ALA A 36 -13.38 -14.86 -7.23
N LEU A 37 -12.35 -13.99 -7.29
CA LEU A 37 -12.10 -12.97 -6.26
C LEU A 37 -13.17 -11.87 -6.25
N ALA A 38 -13.65 -11.46 -7.42
CA ALA A 38 -14.77 -10.51 -7.53
C ALA A 38 -16.09 -11.10 -6.98
N THR A 39 -16.30 -12.41 -7.14
CA THR A 39 -17.48 -13.12 -6.61
C THR A 39 -17.40 -13.36 -5.10
N ALA A 40 -16.21 -13.64 -4.56
CA ALA A 40 -15.98 -13.72 -3.11
C ALA A 40 -16.18 -12.36 -2.41
N ALA A 41 -15.67 -11.27 -3.01
CA ALA A 41 -15.93 -9.92 -2.54
C ALA A 41 -17.44 -9.55 -2.65
N ARG A 42 -18.09 -9.83 -3.78
CA ARG A 42 -19.54 -9.58 -3.93
C ARG A 42 -20.40 -10.40 -2.96
N ARG A 43 -20.05 -11.65 -2.68
CA ARG A 43 -20.77 -12.50 -1.70
C ARG A 43 -20.53 -12.06 -0.25
N ALA A 44 -19.35 -11.55 0.08
CA ALA A 44 -19.08 -10.98 1.39
C ALA A 44 -19.86 -9.66 1.66
N PHE A 45 -20.20 -8.91 0.60
CA PHE A 45 -20.91 -7.63 0.71
C PHE A 45 -22.41 -7.66 0.38
N SER A 46 -22.98 -8.75 -0.15
CA SER A 46 -24.39 -8.80 -0.60
C SER A 46 -25.38 -9.46 0.37
N SER A 47 -24.97 -9.88 1.57
CA SER A 47 -25.89 -10.56 2.52
C SER A 47 -26.72 -9.61 3.41
N ALA A 48 -26.83 -8.33 3.07
CA ALA A 48 -27.51 -7.33 3.91
C ALA A 48 -28.54 -6.52 3.13
N ALA A 49 -29.47 -7.16 2.41
CA ALA A 49 -30.56 -6.46 1.77
C ALA A 49 -31.76 -7.36 1.44
N THR A 50 -32.50 -7.83 2.46
CA THR A 50 -33.96 -8.06 2.30
C THR A 50 -34.65 -8.18 3.66
N THR A 51 -35.19 -7.07 4.15
CA THR A 51 -36.47 -7.01 4.85
C THR A 51 -36.96 -5.57 4.77
N ALA A 52 -37.94 -5.31 3.93
CA ALA A 52 -38.64 -4.03 3.87
C ALA A 52 -39.55 -3.92 5.09
N SER A 53 -39.30 -2.94 5.97
CA SER A 53 -40.30 -2.43 6.90
C SER A 53 -39.97 -0.99 7.31
N SER A 54 -41.00 -0.13 7.21
CA SER A 54 -41.11 1.28 7.63
C SER A 54 -39.87 2.18 7.51
N VAL A 55 -39.88 3.08 6.50
CA VAL A 55 -38.85 4.11 6.25
C VAL A 55 -38.59 4.96 7.49
N PRO A 56 -37.43 4.78 8.17
CA PRO A 56 -36.93 5.76 9.14
C PRO A 56 -36.47 7.01 8.36
N PRO A 57 -36.31 8.18 9.02
CA PRO A 57 -35.70 9.34 8.36
C PRO A 57 -34.35 8.89 7.77
N VAL A 58 -34.15 9.14 6.48
CA VAL A 58 -32.93 8.75 5.75
C VAL A 58 -31.73 9.21 6.57
N ALA A 59 -31.03 8.25 7.20
CA ALA A 59 -29.85 8.56 7.97
C ALA A 59 -28.85 9.25 7.02
N THR A 60 -28.64 10.54 7.22
CA THR A 60 -27.78 11.34 6.35
C THR A 60 -26.34 10.84 6.49
N HIS A 61 -25.74 10.42 5.38
CA HIS A 61 -24.38 9.92 5.36
C HIS A 61 -23.40 11.02 5.84
N PRO A 62 -22.46 10.72 6.77
CA PRO A 62 -21.67 11.76 7.45
C PRO A 62 -20.69 12.51 6.54
N LEU A 63 -20.30 11.91 5.40
CA LEU A 63 -19.33 12.47 4.46
C LEU A 63 -19.93 12.84 3.10
N VAL A 64 -21.17 12.44 2.80
CA VAL A 64 -21.72 12.51 1.45
C VAL A 64 -23.17 12.94 1.51
N ASN A 65 -23.54 13.91 0.68
CA ASN A 65 -24.92 14.29 0.44
C ASN A 65 -25.42 13.66 -0.88
N GLY A 66 -26.72 13.72 -1.16
CA GLY A 66 -27.28 13.25 -2.44
C GLY A 66 -27.64 11.76 -2.47
N GLY A 67 -27.61 11.08 -1.32
CA GLY A 67 -28.14 9.74 -1.12
C GLY A 67 -27.28 8.60 -1.72
N PRO A 68 -27.83 7.37 -1.79
CA PRO A 68 -27.06 6.16 -2.10
C PRO A 68 -26.38 6.13 -3.48
N ALA A 69 -26.89 6.89 -4.45
CA ALA A 69 -26.24 7.01 -5.76
C ALA A 69 -24.95 7.83 -5.67
N ALA A 70 -24.98 8.96 -4.96
CA ALA A 70 -23.82 9.80 -4.72
C ALA A 70 -22.77 9.08 -3.86
N GLU A 71 -23.20 8.38 -2.81
CA GLU A 71 -22.32 7.56 -1.96
C GLU A 71 -21.55 6.51 -2.77
N ARG A 72 -22.24 5.78 -3.66
CA ARG A 72 -21.60 4.80 -4.54
C ARG A 72 -20.63 5.44 -5.52
N ALA A 73 -21.00 6.55 -6.15
CA ALA A 73 -20.14 7.25 -7.10
C ALA A 73 -18.86 7.78 -6.44
N LEU A 74 -19.00 8.48 -5.31
CA LEU A 74 -17.87 9.01 -4.53
C LEU A 74 -17.01 7.88 -3.96
N GLY A 75 -17.63 6.81 -3.46
CA GLY A 75 -16.93 5.63 -2.97
C GLY A 75 -16.03 5.03 -4.06
N TRP A 76 -16.59 4.68 -5.22
CA TRP A 76 -15.81 4.09 -6.32
C TRP A 76 -14.75 5.01 -6.89
N TRP A 77 -14.99 6.32 -6.94
CA TRP A 77 -13.98 7.29 -7.31
C TRP A 77 -12.81 7.32 -6.30
N LEU A 78 -13.10 7.37 -5.00
CA LEU A 78 -12.05 7.32 -3.97
C LEU A 78 -11.28 5.98 -4.00
N ALA A 79 -11.97 4.85 -4.22
CA ALA A 79 -11.34 3.54 -4.39
C ALA A 79 -10.44 3.48 -5.63
N GLY A 80 -10.88 4.05 -6.75
CA GLY A 80 -10.06 4.20 -7.95
C GLY A 80 -8.82 5.06 -7.69
N GLY A 81 -8.96 6.13 -6.90
CA GLY A 81 -7.84 6.93 -6.42
C GLY A 81 -6.85 6.13 -5.56
N CYS A 82 -7.33 5.29 -4.64
CA CYS A 82 -6.48 4.37 -3.86
C CYS A 82 -5.71 3.42 -4.80
N ALA A 83 -6.39 2.80 -5.77
CA ALA A 83 -5.75 1.92 -6.74
C ALA A 83 -4.70 2.65 -7.59
N TRP A 84 -4.95 3.91 -7.93
CA TRP A 84 -3.97 4.73 -8.63
C TRP A 84 -2.73 5.02 -7.78
N VAL A 85 -2.90 5.43 -6.52
CA VAL A 85 -1.77 5.63 -5.59
C VAL A 85 -1.01 4.33 -5.37
N TYR A 86 -1.71 3.20 -5.24
CA TYR A 86 -1.07 1.88 -5.17
C TYR A 86 -0.17 1.63 -6.39
N SER A 87 -0.70 1.86 -7.60
CA SER A 87 0.07 1.68 -8.84
C SER A 87 1.26 2.63 -8.94
N MET A 88 1.13 3.87 -8.46
CA MET A 88 2.24 4.83 -8.36
C MET A 88 3.35 4.30 -7.47
N VAL A 89 3.03 3.75 -6.30
CA VAL A 89 4.04 3.20 -5.40
C VAL A 89 4.75 2.02 -6.06
N VAL A 90 4.04 1.10 -6.70
CA VAL A 90 4.67 -0.03 -7.42
C VAL A 90 5.57 0.46 -8.55
N LEU A 91 5.09 1.40 -9.38
CA LEU A 91 5.86 1.98 -10.48
C LEU A 91 7.12 2.71 -9.99
N GLY A 92 7.02 3.45 -8.88
CA GLY A 92 8.16 4.07 -8.22
C GLY A 92 9.17 3.03 -7.70
N GLY A 93 8.68 1.91 -7.16
CA GLY A 93 9.51 0.77 -6.77
C GLY A 93 10.30 0.18 -7.95
N VAL A 94 9.63 -0.05 -9.09
CA VAL A 94 10.28 -0.50 -10.32
C VAL A 94 11.34 0.51 -10.76
N THR A 95 10.97 1.79 -10.85
CA THR A 95 11.87 2.90 -11.27
C THR A 95 13.14 2.96 -10.41
N ARG A 96 13.02 2.70 -9.10
CA ARG A 96 14.19 2.60 -8.20
C ARG A 96 14.99 1.32 -8.45
N LEU A 97 14.32 0.17 -8.60
CA LEU A 97 14.99 -1.13 -8.75
C LEU A 97 15.74 -1.24 -10.09
N THR A 98 15.26 -0.53 -11.12
CA THR A 98 15.92 -0.37 -12.42
C THR A 98 16.94 0.76 -12.47
N ARG A 99 17.19 1.46 -11.33
CA ARG A 99 18.08 2.63 -11.23
C ARG A 99 17.74 3.72 -12.27
N SER A 100 16.45 3.96 -12.48
CA SER A 100 15.97 4.90 -13.50
C SER A 100 15.66 6.29 -12.96
N GLY A 101 15.56 6.46 -11.64
CA GLY A 101 15.07 7.68 -11.01
C GLY A 101 15.99 8.91 -11.03
N LEU A 102 17.09 8.87 -11.79
CA LEU A 102 18.04 9.98 -11.97
C LEU A 102 18.31 10.29 -13.46
N SER A 103 17.53 9.69 -14.36
CA SER A 103 17.67 9.83 -15.82
C SER A 103 17.23 11.21 -16.33
N MET A 104 16.29 11.87 -15.63
CA MET A 104 15.77 13.18 -15.98
C MET A 104 16.33 14.26 -15.03
N THR A 105 17.36 14.95 -15.49
CA THR A 105 18.12 15.95 -14.70
C THR A 105 17.40 17.29 -14.55
N ASP A 106 16.55 17.65 -15.51
CA ASP A 106 15.76 18.87 -15.48
C ASP A 106 14.38 18.65 -14.83
N TRP A 107 13.84 19.71 -14.24
CA TRP A 107 12.44 19.73 -13.79
C TRP A 107 11.65 20.73 -14.63
N LYS A 108 10.70 20.23 -15.43
CA LYS A 108 9.76 21.06 -16.17
C LYS A 108 8.33 20.84 -15.66
N PHE A 109 7.53 21.92 -15.68
CA PHE A 109 6.13 21.86 -15.28
C PHE A 109 5.31 21.04 -16.29
N VAL A 110 5.53 21.28 -17.59
CA VAL A 110 5.03 20.45 -18.70
C VAL A 110 6.22 19.77 -19.36
N GLU A 111 6.24 18.44 -19.32
CA GLU A 111 7.32 17.64 -19.88
C GLU A 111 6.80 16.81 -21.06
N LYS A 112 7.20 17.17 -22.27
CA LYS A 112 6.94 16.36 -23.47
C LYS A 112 8.04 15.29 -23.58
N PRO A 113 7.71 14.04 -23.91
CA PRO A 113 8.73 13.04 -24.17
C PRO A 113 9.50 13.41 -25.46
N PRO A 114 10.79 13.04 -25.58
CA PRO A 114 11.53 13.18 -26.83
C PRO A 114 10.85 12.37 -27.94
N LEU A 115 10.66 13.00 -29.12
CA LEU A 115 9.95 12.37 -30.24
C LEU A 115 10.87 12.14 -31.45
N THR A 116 11.91 12.97 -31.60
CA THR A 116 12.88 12.88 -32.70
C THR A 116 14.22 12.32 -32.21
N ALA A 117 15.09 11.92 -33.15
CA ALA A 117 16.43 11.46 -32.80
C ALA A 117 17.25 12.59 -32.15
N GLU A 118 17.10 13.81 -32.66
CA GLU A 118 17.75 15.01 -32.14
C GLU A 118 17.32 15.31 -30.70
N ASP A 119 16.03 15.16 -30.38
CA ASP A 119 15.54 15.34 -29.00
C ASP A 119 16.17 14.30 -28.04
N TRP A 120 16.29 13.05 -28.49
CA TRP A 120 16.89 11.97 -27.70
C TRP A 120 18.38 12.21 -27.45
N ASP A 121 19.11 12.65 -28.47
CA ASP A 121 20.53 12.98 -28.34
C ASP A 121 20.74 14.17 -27.40
N ALA A 122 19.85 15.18 -27.44
CA ALA A 122 19.90 16.32 -26.54
C ALA A 122 19.66 15.93 -25.06
N GLU A 123 18.63 15.13 -24.77
CA GLU A 123 18.37 14.67 -23.40
C GLU A 123 19.46 13.70 -22.91
N PHE A 124 19.98 12.84 -23.80
CA PHE A 124 21.09 11.95 -23.45
C PHE A 124 22.38 12.73 -23.18
N ALA A 125 22.67 13.80 -23.93
CA ALA A 125 23.81 14.68 -23.68
C ALA A 125 23.74 15.30 -22.28
N LYS A 126 22.55 15.73 -21.83
CA LYS A 126 22.37 16.20 -20.43
C LYS A 126 22.62 15.09 -19.42
N TYR A 127 22.13 13.87 -19.70
CA TYR A 127 22.36 12.73 -18.81
C TYR A 127 23.85 12.38 -18.69
N LYS A 128 24.63 12.50 -19.77
CA LYS A 128 26.09 12.30 -19.75
C LYS A 128 26.82 13.23 -18.78
N GLU A 129 26.25 14.40 -18.50
CA GLU A 129 26.81 15.33 -17.52
C GLU A 129 26.54 14.94 -16.07
N SER A 130 25.58 14.05 -15.83
CA SER A 130 25.23 13.59 -14.49
C SER A 130 26.35 12.77 -13.84
N PRO A 131 26.46 12.77 -12.49
CA PRO A 131 27.38 11.89 -11.79
C PRO A 131 27.09 10.40 -12.07
N GLU A 132 25.82 10.03 -12.25
CA GLU A 132 25.41 8.63 -12.49
C GLU A 132 26.00 8.09 -13.80
N TYR A 133 25.94 8.86 -14.88
CA TYR A 133 26.59 8.48 -16.13
C TYR A 133 28.11 8.42 -15.96
N LYS A 134 28.72 9.47 -15.41
CA LYS A 134 30.18 9.60 -15.26
C LYS A 134 30.81 8.49 -14.40
N LYS A 135 30.09 7.96 -13.41
CA LYS A 135 30.62 6.96 -12.46
C LYS A 135 30.13 5.53 -12.69
N THR A 136 28.90 5.35 -13.19
CA THR A 136 28.25 4.03 -13.19
C THR A 136 27.76 3.60 -14.58
N ASN A 137 27.24 4.55 -15.37
CA ASN A 137 26.58 4.24 -16.64
C ASN A 137 27.36 4.68 -17.89
N THR A 138 28.69 4.76 -17.82
CA THR A 138 29.56 5.18 -18.96
C THR A 138 29.47 4.28 -20.19
N TRP A 139 28.99 3.05 -20.02
CA TRP A 139 28.77 2.06 -21.07
C TRP A 139 27.47 2.29 -21.87
N MET A 140 26.56 3.11 -21.34
CA MET A 140 25.18 3.21 -21.82
C MET A 140 25.13 3.93 -23.18
N THR A 141 24.39 3.38 -24.13
CA THR A 141 24.06 4.05 -25.41
C THR A 141 22.78 4.88 -25.27
N VAL A 142 22.43 5.66 -26.30
CA VAL A 142 21.15 6.39 -26.32
C VAL A 142 19.95 5.44 -26.24
N ASP A 143 20.05 4.23 -26.81
CA ASP A 143 18.97 3.25 -26.77
C ASP A 143 18.80 2.63 -25.38
N ASP A 144 19.90 2.40 -24.66
CA ASP A 144 19.85 1.98 -23.26
C ASP A 144 19.28 3.09 -22.36
N PHE A 145 19.64 4.36 -22.64
CA PHE A 145 19.13 5.54 -21.94
C PHE A 145 17.61 5.70 -22.07
N LYS A 146 17.05 5.42 -23.25
CA LYS A 146 15.59 5.50 -23.49
C LYS A 146 14.80 4.68 -22.45
N PHE A 147 15.29 3.50 -22.07
CA PHE A 147 14.60 2.66 -21.08
C PHE A 147 14.49 3.36 -19.73
N ILE A 148 15.60 3.86 -19.18
CA ILE A 148 15.58 4.53 -17.88
C ILE A 148 14.79 5.84 -17.94
N TYR A 149 14.88 6.58 -19.05
CA TYR A 149 14.10 7.78 -19.29
C TYR A 149 12.59 7.50 -19.28
N TRP A 150 12.12 6.48 -20.01
CA TRP A 150 10.69 6.15 -20.08
C TRP A 150 10.13 5.70 -18.73
N MET A 151 10.92 4.97 -17.93
CA MET A 151 10.51 4.58 -16.59
C MET A 151 10.29 5.80 -15.69
N GLU A 152 11.26 6.73 -15.67
CA GLU A 152 11.15 7.93 -14.85
C GLU A 152 10.08 8.89 -15.36
N TRP A 153 10.06 9.17 -16.67
CA TRP A 153 9.04 10.00 -17.31
C TRP A 153 7.64 9.42 -17.05
N GLY A 154 7.46 8.11 -17.22
CA GLY A 154 6.20 7.42 -16.99
C GLY A 154 5.73 7.58 -15.54
N HIS A 155 6.61 7.36 -14.56
CA HIS A 155 6.29 7.56 -13.15
C HIS A 155 5.90 9.01 -12.84
N ARG A 156 6.64 10.00 -13.38
CA ARG A 156 6.34 11.43 -13.20
C ARG A 156 5.00 11.81 -13.84
N GLN A 157 4.71 11.36 -15.07
CA GLN A 157 3.42 11.65 -15.71
C GLN A 157 2.25 10.96 -15.04
N TRP A 158 2.44 9.73 -14.55
CA TRP A 158 1.41 9.00 -13.83
C TRP A 158 0.98 9.73 -12.55
N GLY A 159 1.92 10.40 -11.88
CA GLY A 159 1.65 11.29 -10.75
C GLY A 159 0.91 12.58 -11.15
N ARG A 160 1.25 13.19 -12.29
CA ARG A 160 0.52 14.38 -12.79
C ARG A 160 -0.91 14.04 -13.21
N ALA A 161 -1.08 12.93 -13.92
CA ALA A 161 -2.39 12.44 -14.36
C ALA A 161 -3.33 12.15 -13.17
N LEU A 162 -2.80 11.67 -12.05
CA LEU A 162 -3.55 11.51 -10.81
C LEU A 162 -4.19 12.83 -10.32
N GLY A 163 -3.49 13.95 -10.47
CA GLY A 163 -4.04 15.27 -10.16
C GLY A 163 -5.30 15.57 -10.96
N GLY A 164 -5.29 15.32 -12.26
CA GLY A 164 -6.47 15.46 -13.14
C GLY A 164 -7.61 14.50 -12.76
N TYR A 165 -7.27 13.24 -12.45
CA TYR A 165 -8.24 12.24 -11.97
C TYR A 165 -8.96 12.67 -10.69
N PHE A 166 -8.30 13.41 -9.80
CA PHE A 166 -8.92 13.94 -8.59
C PHE A 166 -9.71 15.23 -8.84
N VAL A 167 -9.14 16.19 -9.57
CA VAL A 167 -9.74 17.51 -9.73
C VAL A 167 -11.04 17.47 -10.54
N LEU A 168 -11.09 16.74 -11.66
CA LEU A 168 -12.24 16.78 -12.57
C LEU A 168 -13.52 16.18 -11.95
N PRO A 169 -13.50 14.96 -11.38
CA PRO A 169 -14.68 14.41 -10.72
C PRO A 169 -15.05 15.18 -9.45
N LEU A 170 -14.06 15.70 -8.71
CA LEU A 170 -14.33 16.53 -7.54
C LEU A 170 -15.11 17.80 -7.90
N ALA A 171 -14.71 18.51 -8.97
CA ALA A 171 -15.44 19.69 -9.42
C ALA A 171 -16.90 19.36 -9.74
N TYR A 172 -17.14 18.22 -10.42
CA TYR A 172 -18.48 17.72 -10.69
C TYR A 172 -19.27 17.40 -9.41
N PHE A 173 -18.69 16.64 -8.47
CA PHE A 173 -19.35 16.27 -7.22
C PHE A 173 -19.64 17.47 -6.32
N ALA A 174 -18.73 18.44 -6.28
CA ALA A 174 -18.90 19.70 -5.56
C ALA A 174 -20.04 20.53 -6.17
N ALA A 175 -20.09 20.66 -7.51
CA ALA A 175 -21.18 21.35 -8.21
C ALA A 175 -22.55 20.68 -7.97
N LYS A 176 -22.59 19.35 -7.79
CA LYS A 176 -23.79 18.61 -7.40
C LYS A 176 -24.14 18.71 -5.91
N GLY A 177 -23.32 19.36 -5.09
CA GLY A 177 -23.52 19.47 -3.65
C GLY A 177 -23.34 18.16 -2.88
N TRP A 178 -22.72 17.14 -3.50
CA TRP A 178 -22.57 15.81 -2.92
C TRP A 178 -21.46 15.73 -1.86
N VAL A 179 -20.55 16.70 -1.82
CA VAL A 179 -19.40 16.72 -0.91
C VAL A 179 -19.73 17.52 0.34
N THR A 180 -19.71 16.88 1.52
CA THR A 180 -19.88 17.60 2.80
C THR A 180 -18.60 18.37 3.15
N ARG A 181 -18.69 19.33 4.09
CA ARG A 181 -17.51 20.04 4.61
C ARG A 181 -16.46 19.08 5.20
N SER A 182 -16.91 18.01 5.86
CA SER A 182 -16.00 17.01 6.43
C SER A 182 -15.22 16.27 5.35
N LEU A 183 -15.88 15.85 4.27
CA LEU A 183 -15.22 15.22 3.14
C LEU A 183 -14.31 16.21 2.39
N ALA A 184 -14.77 17.45 2.20
CA ALA A 184 -13.97 18.51 1.58
C ALA A 184 -12.65 18.75 2.32
N THR A 185 -12.66 18.79 3.66
CA THR A 185 -11.43 18.91 4.46
C THR A 185 -10.48 17.73 4.22
N ARG A 186 -10.99 16.49 4.20
CA ARG A 186 -10.15 15.31 3.93
C ARG A 186 -9.55 15.35 2.53
N LEU A 187 -10.34 15.73 1.53
CA LEU A 187 -9.87 15.88 0.15
C LEU A 187 -8.81 16.97 0.03
N ALA A 188 -9.00 18.12 0.69
CA ALA A 188 -8.00 19.18 0.75
C ALA A 188 -6.69 18.69 1.39
N THR A 189 -6.77 17.89 2.45
CA THR A 189 -5.59 17.23 3.04
C THR A 189 -4.90 16.30 2.02
N PHE A 190 -5.65 15.54 1.22
CA PHE A 190 -5.04 14.69 0.18
C PHE A 190 -4.32 15.50 -0.89
N PHE A 191 -4.89 16.62 -1.35
CA PHE A 191 -4.21 17.52 -2.28
C PHE A 191 -2.95 18.13 -1.67
N GLY A 192 -3.02 18.58 -0.41
CA GLY A 192 -1.86 19.13 0.29
C GLY A 192 -0.73 18.09 0.46
N LEU A 193 -1.08 16.88 0.89
CA LEU A 193 -0.11 15.78 1.01
C LEU A 193 0.43 15.34 -0.37
N GLY A 194 -0.40 15.31 -1.40
CA GLY A 194 0.01 15.01 -2.77
C GLY A 194 0.98 16.04 -3.35
N ALA A 195 0.72 17.32 -3.14
CA ALA A 195 1.64 18.40 -3.50
C ALA A 195 2.97 18.29 -2.73
N ALA A 196 2.90 18.02 -1.42
CA ALA A 196 4.09 17.76 -0.61
C ALA A 196 4.86 16.52 -1.10
N GLN A 197 4.18 15.47 -1.57
CA GLN A 197 4.84 14.30 -2.17
C GLN A 197 5.58 14.64 -3.46
N GLY A 198 5.03 15.51 -4.31
CA GLY A 198 5.74 16.03 -5.47
C GLY A 198 7.02 16.79 -5.08
N ALA A 199 6.93 17.64 -4.06
CA ALA A 199 8.09 18.38 -3.53
C ALA A 199 9.15 17.46 -2.90
N ILE A 200 8.72 16.46 -2.12
CA ILE A 200 9.62 15.44 -1.54
C ILE A 200 10.27 14.60 -2.64
N GLY A 201 9.53 14.22 -3.69
CA GLY A 201 10.07 13.51 -4.85
C GLY A 201 11.14 14.32 -5.58
N TRP A 202 10.90 15.62 -5.80
CA TRP A 202 11.92 16.53 -6.35
C TRP A 202 13.15 16.63 -5.44
N TRP A 203 12.96 16.77 -4.12
CA TRP A 203 14.04 16.82 -3.14
C TRP A 203 14.87 15.52 -3.11
N MET A 204 14.21 14.38 -3.29
CA MET A 204 14.85 13.06 -3.41
C MET A 204 15.72 12.98 -4.67
N VAL A 205 15.18 13.30 -5.85
CA VAL A 205 15.95 13.27 -7.12
C VAL A 205 17.13 14.24 -7.06
N LYS A 206 16.92 15.46 -6.57
CA LYS A 206 17.99 16.46 -6.41
C LYS A 206 19.16 15.95 -5.57
N SER A 207 18.93 15.05 -4.59
CA SER A 207 20.05 14.46 -3.83
C SER A 207 20.98 13.59 -4.66
N GLY A 208 20.45 12.86 -5.64
CA GLY A 208 21.24 11.92 -6.42
C GLY A 208 22.05 12.58 -7.54
N LEU A 209 21.76 13.86 -7.85
CA LEU A 209 22.43 14.63 -8.90
C LEU A 209 23.64 15.43 -8.40
N VAL A 210 23.91 15.43 -7.10
CA VAL A 210 25.05 16.14 -6.49
C VAL A 210 26.10 15.12 -6.06
N GLU A 211 27.38 15.44 -6.26
CA GLU A 211 28.46 14.63 -5.71
C GLU A 211 28.53 14.80 -4.20
N ASP A 212 28.33 13.71 -3.47
CA ASP A 212 28.48 13.68 -2.01
C ASP A 212 29.86 13.10 -1.67
N ALA A 213 30.77 13.97 -1.24
CA ALA A 213 32.13 13.60 -0.85
C ALA A 213 32.16 12.70 0.40
N ASP A 214 31.10 12.72 1.22
CA ASP A 214 30.99 11.95 2.46
C ASP A 214 30.21 10.64 2.29
N ASN A 215 29.82 10.29 1.05
CA ASN A 215 29.16 9.03 0.75
C ASN A 215 30.18 7.87 0.72
N PRO A 216 30.15 6.94 1.69
CA PRO A 216 31.14 5.87 1.79
C PRO A 216 31.12 4.89 0.61
N SER A 217 30.05 4.90 -0.20
CA SER A 217 29.95 4.07 -1.41
C SER A 217 30.49 4.74 -2.68
N ASN A 218 30.74 6.06 -2.66
CA ASN A 218 31.08 6.89 -3.83
C ASN A 218 30.19 6.65 -5.08
N ALA A 219 28.99 6.10 -4.87
CA ALA A 219 28.02 5.82 -5.92
C ALA A 219 26.94 6.92 -5.93
N PRO A 220 26.63 7.53 -7.09
CA PRO A 220 25.52 8.45 -7.24
C PRO A 220 24.20 7.74 -6.92
N ARG A 221 23.56 8.12 -5.82
CA ARG A 221 22.30 7.53 -5.38
C ARG A 221 21.51 8.55 -4.57
N VAL A 222 20.19 8.36 -4.56
CA VAL A 222 19.33 9.15 -3.68
C VAL A 222 19.61 8.81 -2.22
N SER A 223 19.55 9.82 -1.34
CA SER A 223 19.75 9.61 0.09
C SER A 223 18.69 8.65 0.67
N PRO A 224 19.07 7.65 1.47
CA PRO A 224 18.13 6.71 2.10
C PRO A 224 17.04 7.41 2.92
N TYR A 225 17.39 8.50 3.61
CA TYR A 225 16.43 9.31 4.36
C TYR A 225 15.37 9.96 3.47
N ARG A 226 15.78 10.45 2.28
CA ARG A 226 14.85 11.09 1.33
C ARG A 226 13.92 10.07 0.69
N LEU A 227 14.46 8.90 0.31
CA LEU A 227 13.66 7.79 -0.18
C LEU A 227 12.67 7.31 0.88
N ALA A 228 13.12 7.12 2.12
CA ALA A 228 12.27 6.74 3.23
C ALA A 228 11.16 7.77 3.46
N THR A 229 11.49 9.06 3.45
CA THR A 229 10.50 10.15 3.60
C THR A 229 9.45 10.12 2.48
N HIS A 230 9.89 9.93 1.24
CA HIS A 230 8.99 9.85 0.08
C HIS A 230 8.04 8.66 0.20
N LEU A 231 8.58 7.46 0.42
CA LEU A 231 7.78 6.25 0.54
C LEU A 231 6.81 6.31 1.73
N THR A 232 7.27 6.82 2.87
CA THR A 232 6.44 7.02 4.08
C THR A 232 5.24 7.91 3.80
N GLY A 233 5.46 9.03 3.14
CA GLY A 233 4.37 9.96 2.83
C GLY A 233 3.41 9.37 1.78
N ALA A 234 3.90 8.59 0.80
CA ALA A 234 3.05 7.87 -0.13
C ALA A 234 2.14 6.84 0.58
N PHE A 235 2.69 6.07 1.52
CA PHE A 235 1.92 5.14 2.36
C PHE A 235 0.91 5.89 3.24
N THR A 236 1.31 7.03 3.82
CA THR A 236 0.43 7.86 4.65
C THR A 236 -0.77 8.37 3.85
N ILE A 237 -0.55 8.87 2.64
CA ILE A 237 -1.62 9.27 1.71
C ILE A 237 -2.52 8.08 1.40
N TYR A 238 -1.93 6.95 1.02
CA TYR A 238 -2.67 5.75 0.68
C TYR A 238 -3.59 5.30 1.83
N VAL A 239 -3.08 5.24 3.07
CA VAL A 239 -3.84 4.86 4.26
C VAL A 239 -4.96 5.87 4.55
N ALA A 240 -4.68 7.17 4.48
CA ALA A 240 -5.66 8.21 4.75
C ALA A 240 -6.80 8.20 3.71
N MET A 241 -6.45 7.98 2.44
CA MET A 241 -7.40 7.81 1.35
C MET A 241 -8.22 6.53 1.54
N LEU A 242 -7.57 5.39 1.80
CA LEU A 242 -8.24 4.11 2.01
C LEU A 242 -9.22 4.18 3.18
N TRP A 243 -8.81 4.76 4.31
CA TRP A 243 -9.70 4.96 5.45
C TRP A 243 -10.92 5.80 5.08
N THR A 244 -10.73 6.84 4.26
CA THR A 244 -11.83 7.71 3.80
C THR A 244 -12.74 7.01 2.81
N THR A 245 -12.18 6.23 1.88
CA THR A 245 -12.94 5.34 0.99
C THR A 245 -13.82 4.38 1.79
N LEU A 246 -13.24 3.73 2.82
CA LEU A 246 -13.97 2.81 3.68
C LEU A 246 -15.03 3.52 4.53
N ASP A 247 -14.76 4.75 5.02
CA ASP A 247 -15.76 5.56 5.71
C ASP A 247 -16.94 5.95 4.80
N VAL A 248 -16.72 6.12 3.49
CA VAL A 248 -17.77 6.42 2.51
C VAL A 248 -18.54 5.16 2.10
N MET A 249 -17.85 4.04 1.88
CA MET A 249 -18.50 2.80 1.44
C MET A 249 -19.17 2.03 2.58
N TYR A 250 -18.61 2.12 3.79
CA TYR A 250 -19.04 1.35 4.96
C TYR A 250 -19.13 2.26 6.19
N PRO A 251 -20.00 3.28 6.20
CA PRO A 251 -20.05 4.33 7.23
C PRO A 251 -20.36 3.80 8.64
N THR A 252 -21.15 2.74 8.74
CA THR A 252 -21.53 2.11 10.02
C THR A 252 -20.67 0.88 10.28
N PRO A 253 -19.93 0.82 11.40
CA PRO A 253 -19.16 -0.37 11.72
C PRO A 253 -20.11 -1.54 12.07
N PRO A 254 -19.77 -2.77 11.66
CA PRO A 254 -20.59 -3.96 11.96
C PRO A 254 -20.50 -4.37 13.44
N VAL A 255 -19.59 -3.77 14.21
CA VAL A 255 -19.27 -4.15 15.59
C VAL A 255 -19.98 -3.22 16.59
N VAL A 256 -20.92 -3.77 17.36
CA VAL A 256 -21.53 -3.09 18.53
C VAL A 256 -21.33 -3.95 19.79
N ARG A 257 -20.09 -4.33 20.16
CA ARG A 257 -19.83 -5.15 21.38
C ARG A 257 -18.47 -4.90 22.05
N ARG A 258 -18.44 -5.05 23.39
CA ARG A 258 -17.22 -5.21 24.22
C ARG A 258 -16.30 -6.34 23.73
N ALA A 259 -16.86 -7.37 23.09
CA ALA A 259 -16.12 -8.56 22.66
C ALA A 259 -15.04 -8.29 21.59
N ALA A 260 -15.13 -7.18 20.87
CA ALA A 260 -14.14 -6.76 19.88
C ALA A 260 -13.08 -5.81 20.47
N GLU A 261 -13.19 -5.39 21.74
CA GLU A 261 -12.27 -4.42 22.33
C GLU A 261 -10.85 -4.98 22.46
N ARG A 262 -10.71 -6.26 22.81
CA ARG A 262 -9.39 -6.92 22.87
C ARG A 262 -8.74 -7.00 21.48
N ALA A 263 -9.49 -7.44 20.48
CA ALA A 263 -9.00 -7.51 19.10
C ALA A 263 -8.64 -6.11 18.55
N ARG A 264 -9.44 -5.09 18.87
CA ARG A 264 -9.15 -3.69 18.53
C ARG A 264 -7.88 -3.19 19.23
N ALA A 265 -7.73 -3.47 20.53
CA ALA A 265 -6.56 -3.08 21.30
C ALA A 265 -5.29 -3.73 20.77
N ALA A 266 -5.38 -4.97 20.27
CA ALA A 266 -4.28 -5.66 19.61
C ALA A 266 -3.99 -5.15 18.18
N ALA A 267 -5.02 -4.71 17.44
CA ALA A 267 -4.85 -4.27 16.05
C ALA A 267 -4.00 -2.98 15.91
N HIS A 268 -4.05 -2.05 16.87
CA HIS A 268 -3.28 -0.80 16.82
C HIS A 268 -1.75 -1.01 16.93
N PRO A 269 -1.22 -1.69 17.96
CA PRO A 269 0.22 -1.97 18.05
C PRO A 269 0.67 -2.88 16.90
N LEU A 270 -0.18 -3.80 16.43
CA LEU A 270 0.12 -4.62 15.26
C LEU A 270 0.30 -3.76 14.00
N ALA A 271 -0.61 -2.82 13.75
CA ALA A 271 -0.52 -1.90 12.63
C ALA A 271 0.72 -0.99 12.73
N ALA A 272 1.06 -0.53 13.93
CA ALA A 272 2.27 0.25 14.17
C ALA A 272 3.53 -0.57 13.85
N LEU A 273 3.60 -1.83 14.29
CA LEU A 273 4.72 -2.72 14.00
C LEU A 273 4.86 -3.02 12.50
N VAL A 274 3.75 -3.34 11.81
CA VAL A 274 3.73 -3.46 10.33
C VAL A 274 4.23 -2.18 9.67
N GLY A 275 3.82 -1.02 10.21
CA GLY A 275 4.29 0.30 9.83
C GLY A 275 5.81 0.42 9.90
N VAL A 276 6.37 0.21 11.09
CA VAL A 276 7.81 0.28 11.34
C VAL A 276 8.60 -0.69 10.45
N THR A 277 8.10 -1.91 10.24
CA THR A 277 8.73 -2.90 9.37
C THR A 277 8.77 -2.46 7.90
N ALA A 278 7.69 -1.87 7.39
CA ALA A 278 7.70 -1.34 6.02
C ALA A 278 8.63 -0.14 5.87
N LEU A 279 8.68 0.74 6.88
CA LEU A 279 9.57 1.90 6.91
C LEU A 279 11.05 1.49 6.92
N SER A 280 11.42 0.47 7.70
CA SER A 280 12.80 -0.05 7.68
C SER A 280 13.17 -0.63 6.31
N GLY A 281 12.20 -1.20 5.58
CA GLY A 281 12.39 -1.64 4.19
C GLY A 281 12.78 -0.51 3.23
N ALA A 282 12.35 0.72 3.49
CA ALA A 282 12.75 1.89 2.70
C ALA A 282 14.25 2.20 2.85
N TYR A 283 14.83 1.99 4.04
CA TYR A 283 16.27 2.11 4.27
C TYR A 283 17.04 0.98 3.61
N VAL A 284 16.53 -0.26 3.66
CA VAL A 284 17.11 -1.40 2.92
C VAL A 284 17.17 -1.08 1.42
N ALA A 285 16.09 -0.56 0.86
CA ALA A 285 16.04 -0.11 -0.52
C ALA A 285 16.89 1.15 -0.77
N GLY A 286 17.03 2.08 0.17
CA GLY A 286 17.85 3.28 -0.01
C GLY A 286 19.34 2.97 -0.06
N MET A 287 19.78 1.96 0.68
CA MET A 287 21.18 1.60 0.79
C MET A 287 21.64 0.46 -0.12
N ASP A 288 20.74 -0.09 -0.95
CA ASP A 288 20.97 -1.35 -1.66
C ASP A 288 21.30 -2.54 -0.71
N ALA A 289 20.92 -2.44 0.56
CA ALA A 289 21.32 -3.39 1.60
C ALA A 289 20.75 -4.80 1.37
N GLY A 290 19.68 -4.93 0.59
CA GLY A 290 19.13 -6.23 0.20
C GLY A 290 20.10 -7.12 -0.59
N ARG A 291 21.20 -6.55 -1.11
CA ARG A 291 22.25 -7.25 -1.87
C ARG A 291 23.52 -7.52 -1.07
N ALA A 292 23.56 -7.17 0.22
CA ALA A 292 24.75 -7.29 1.04
C ALA A 292 24.95 -8.72 1.57
N TYR A 293 23.96 -9.23 2.30
CA TYR A 293 23.96 -10.62 2.79
C TYR A 293 22.78 -11.34 2.14
N ASN A 294 23.05 -12.41 1.39
CA ASN A 294 22.04 -13.12 0.59
C ASN A 294 21.80 -14.57 1.06
N THR A 295 22.21 -14.90 2.28
CA THR A 295 21.85 -16.14 2.98
C THR A 295 20.71 -15.91 3.99
N PHE A 296 19.98 -16.97 4.34
CA PHE A 296 18.93 -16.98 5.36
C PHE A 296 18.84 -18.38 6.01
N PRO A 297 18.58 -18.53 7.33
CA PRO A 297 18.28 -17.48 8.31
C PRO A 297 19.50 -16.68 8.77
N LEU A 298 20.70 -17.27 8.70
CA LEU A 298 21.96 -16.62 9.04
C LEU A 298 22.37 -15.59 7.97
N MET A 299 23.12 -14.57 8.38
CA MET A 299 23.81 -13.60 7.52
C MET A 299 25.26 -14.04 7.37
N ASP A 300 25.60 -14.65 6.23
CA ASP A 300 26.90 -15.23 5.89
C ASP A 300 27.47 -16.14 6.99
N GLY A 301 26.61 -17.06 7.48
CA GLY A 301 26.96 -18.04 8.50
C GLY A 301 26.89 -17.53 9.94
N LYS A 302 26.54 -16.27 10.17
CA LYS A 302 26.40 -15.68 11.51
C LYS A 302 24.97 -15.20 11.78
N TRP A 303 24.55 -15.22 13.05
CA TRP A 303 23.27 -14.62 13.42
C TRP A 303 23.31 -13.11 13.29
N THR A 304 24.35 -12.49 13.84
CA THR A 304 24.63 -11.06 13.69
C THR A 304 25.92 -10.90 12.89
N PRO A 305 25.92 -10.10 11.81
CA PRO A 305 27.13 -9.83 11.04
C PRO A 305 28.15 -9.05 11.88
N ASP A 306 29.45 -9.27 11.66
CA ASP A 306 30.52 -8.59 12.42
C ASP A 306 30.46 -7.07 12.21
N GLU A 307 30.03 -6.65 11.03
CA GLU A 307 29.93 -5.27 10.62
C GLU A 307 28.76 -4.53 11.27
N TYR A 308 27.88 -5.20 12.02
CA TYR A 308 26.66 -4.60 12.58
C TYR A 308 26.93 -3.31 13.38
N TRP A 309 28.03 -3.26 14.14
CA TRP A 309 28.42 -2.11 14.95
C TRP A 309 29.56 -1.28 14.34
N SER A 310 30.01 -1.58 13.11
CA SER A 310 31.21 -0.98 12.52
C SER A 310 31.17 0.55 12.37
N MET A 311 29.98 1.16 12.37
CA MET A 311 29.82 2.62 12.31
C MET A 311 29.38 3.23 13.64
N TRP A 312 29.29 2.47 14.73
CA TRP A 312 28.79 2.96 16.01
C TRP A 312 29.67 4.07 16.60
N GLU A 313 30.99 3.89 16.60
CA GLU A 313 31.91 4.87 17.19
C GLU A 313 31.90 6.21 16.44
N SER A 314 31.77 6.18 15.11
CA SER A 314 31.81 7.39 14.28
C SER A 314 30.45 8.03 14.03
N ARG A 315 29.35 7.25 14.07
CA ARG A 315 28.01 7.70 13.68
C ARG A 315 26.93 7.49 14.75
N GLY A 316 27.26 6.84 15.86
CA GLY A 316 26.33 6.57 16.97
C GLY A 316 25.04 5.91 16.50
N TRP A 317 23.90 6.48 16.88
CA TRP A 317 22.56 5.99 16.52
C TRP A 317 22.31 5.94 15.00
N ARG A 318 23.04 6.71 14.19
CA ARG A 318 22.91 6.66 12.72
C ARG A 318 23.41 5.33 12.14
N ASN A 319 24.18 4.54 12.89
CA ASN A 319 24.55 3.18 12.52
C ASN A 319 23.33 2.36 12.07
N PHE A 320 22.22 2.43 12.80
CA PHE A 320 21.00 1.68 12.46
C PHE A 320 20.31 2.12 11.15
N PHE A 321 20.74 3.21 10.53
CA PHE A 321 20.13 3.77 9.31
C PHE A 321 21.11 3.88 8.15
N GLU A 322 22.40 3.92 8.43
CA GLU A 322 23.47 4.18 7.45
C GLU A 322 24.46 3.02 7.31
N ASN A 323 24.44 2.06 8.24
CA ASN A 323 25.21 0.83 8.14
C ASN A 323 24.39 -0.23 7.39
N THR A 324 24.95 -0.71 6.29
CA THR A 324 24.32 -1.70 5.41
C THR A 324 24.00 -3.02 6.13
N ALA A 325 24.93 -3.50 6.96
CA ALA A 325 24.73 -4.73 7.73
C ALA A 325 23.65 -4.56 8.79
N ALA A 326 23.67 -3.44 9.53
CA ALA A 326 22.69 -3.14 10.56
C ALA A 326 21.28 -3.01 10.00
N VAL A 327 21.09 -2.19 8.96
CA VAL A 327 19.78 -2.00 8.33
C VAL A 327 19.19 -3.29 7.77
N GLN A 328 20.02 -4.14 7.15
CA GLN A 328 19.51 -5.40 6.64
C GLN A 328 19.15 -6.36 7.78
N PHE A 329 19.97 -6.46 8.82
CA PHE A 329 19.69 -7.27 10.01
C PHE A 329 18.42 -6.80 10.72
N ASP A 330 18.31 -5.49 11.01
CA ASP A 330 17.18 -4.91 11.73
C ASP A 330 15.87 -5.12 10.97
N HIS A 331 15.87 -4.96 9.65
CA HIS A 331 14.69 -5.23 8.83
C HIS A 331 14.30 -6.72 8.86
N ARG A 332 15.26 -7.65 8.82
CA ARG A 332 14.99 -9.10 8.97
C ARG A 332 14.39 -9.40 10.34
N ALA A 333 14.96 -8.85 11.42
CA ALA A 333 14.47 -9.02 12.77
C ALA A 333 13.04 -8.48 12.91
N LEU A 334 12.79 -7.25 12.45
CA LEU A 334 11.46 -6.64 12.42
C LEU A 334 10.45 -7.48 11.62
N ALA A 335 10.84 -8.04 10.48
CA ALA A 335 9.97 -8.91 9.67
C ALA A 335 9.56 -10.18 10.43
N LEU A 336 10.51 -10.84 11.12
CA LEU A 336 10.24 -12.04 11.92
C LEU A 336 9.41 -11.72 13.17
N THR A 337 9.70 -10.60 13.86
CA THR A 337 8.89 -10.12 14.98
C THR A 337 7.47 -9.78 14.54
N THR A 338 7.31 -9.15 13.37
CA THR A 338 5.99 -8.86 12.79
C THR A 338 5.23 -10.14 12.48
N LEU A 339 5.89 -11.13 11.87
CA LEU A 339 5.27 -12.43 11.58
C LEU A 339 4.81 -13.13 12.87
N ALA A 340 5.65 -13.15 13.90
CA ALA A 340 5.31 -13.75 15.19
C ALA A 340 4.12 -13.02 15.84
N ALA A 341 4.14 -11.68 15.86
CA ALA A 341 3.06 -10.87 16.42
C ALA A 341 1.74 -11.06 15.66
N VAL A 342 1.75 -11.05 14.33
CA VAL A 342 0.57 -11.31 13.49
C VAL A 342 0.03 -12.70 13.76
N THR A 343 0.90 -13.72 13.80
CA THR A 343 0.50 -15.12 14.05
C THR A 343 -0.13 -15.28 15.43
N PHE A 344 0.43 -14.62 16.45
CA PHE A 344 -0.11 -14.62 17.80
C PHE A 344 -1.50 -13.96 17.87
N VAL A 345 -1.65 -12.76 17.31
CA VAL A 345 -2.93 -12.03 17.28
C VAL A 345 -3.98 -12.80 16.46
N TRP A 346 -3.58 -13.39 15.34
CA TRP A 346 -4.43 -14.26 14.53
C TRP A 346 -4.92 -15.45 15.35
N GLY A 347 -4.02 -16.25 15.95
CA GLY A 347 -4.40 -17.40 16.78
C GLY A 347 -5.31 -17.04 17.96
N ALA A 348 -5.04 -15.91 18.62
CA ALA A 348 -5.81 -15.44 19.78
C ALA A 348 -7.24 -15.01 19.44
N HIS A 349 -7.52 -14.66 18.18
CA HIS A 349 -8.79 -14.04 17.79
C HIS A 349 -9.54 -14.72 16.64
N ARG A 350 -8.92 -15.58 15.82
CA ARG A 350 -9.60 -16.18 14.65
C ARG A 350 -10.76 -17.10 15.06
N PHE A 351 -10.70 -17.70 16.24
CA PHE A 351 -11.77 -18.55 16.80
C PHE A 351 -12.79 -17.78 17.65
N ASN A 352 -12.65 -16.46 17.75
CA ASN A 352 -13.59 -15.65 18.52
C ASN A 352 -14.92 -15.48 17.77
N GLY A 353 -15.90 -16.33 18.09
CA GLY A 353 -17.24 -16.30 17.50
C GLY A 353 -18.03 -15.00 17.73
N HIS A 354 -17.49 -14.05 18.49
CA HIS A 354 -18.09 -12.73 18.69
C HIS A 354 -17.58 -11.67 17.70
N LEU A 355 -16.55 -11.97 16.90
CA LEU A 355 -16.10 -11.07 15.83
C LEU A 355 -17.03 -11.19 14.62
N PRO A 356 -17.37 -10.08 13.93
CA PRO A 356 -18.08 -10.15 12.66
C PRO A 356 -17.27 -10.94 11.63
N ALA A 357 -17.97 -11.62 10.71
CA ALA A 357 -17.34 -12.40 9.65
C ALA A 357 -16.29 -11.59 8.85
N ALA A 358 -16.56 -10.32 8.57
CA ALA A 358 -15.62 -9.43 7.90
C ALA A 358 -14.33 -9.21 8.71
N ALA A 359 -14.42 -9.07 10.03
CA ALA A 359 -13.25 -8.90 10.89
C ALA A 359 -12.40 -10.19 10.92
N THR A 360 -13.05 -11.34 11.02
CA THR A 360 -12.36 -12.64 10.97
C THR A 360 -11.68 -12.85 9.61
N ALA A 361 -12.36 -12.56 8.50
CA ALA A 361 -11.78 -12.65 7.17
C ALA A 361 -10.57 -11.72 6.97
N LEU A 362 -10.63 -10.49 7.50
CA LEU A 362 -9.50 -9.55 7.45
C LEU A 362 -8.35 -9.95 8.37
N LEU A 363 -8.64 -10.63 9.49
CA LEU A 363 -7.62 -11.21 10.36
C LEU A 363 -6.91 -12.37 9.66
N ASP A 364 -7.66 -13.27 9.02
CA ASP A 364 -7.11 -14.37 8.20
C ASP A 364 -6.28 -13.83 7.03
N ALA A 365 -6.79 -12.81 6.33
CA ALA A 365 -6.05 -12.13 5.27
C ALA A 365 -4.76 -11.46 5.78
N THR A 366 -4.81 -10.81 6.95
CA THR A 366 -3.61 -10.20 7.55
C THR A 366 -2.54 -11.25 7.81
N ALA A 367 -2.91 -12.42 8.35
CA ALA A 367 -1.98 -13.53 8.53
C ALA A 367 -1.41 -14.01 7.19
N LEU A 368 -2.27 -14.37 6.24
CA LEU A 368 -1.86 -14.88 4.92
C LEU A 368 -0.92 -13.91 4.19
N VAL A 369 -1.28 -12.62 4.13
CA VAL A 369 -0.49 -11.61 3.43
C VAL A 369 0.83 -11.34 4.15
N THR A 370 0.89 -11.47 5.49
CA THR A 370 2.15 -11.38 6.25
C THR A 370 3.08 -12.55 5.95
N PHE A 371 2.55 -13.78 5.89
CA PHE A 371 3.33 -14.95 5.46
C PHE A 371 3.88 -14.77 4.04
N ALA A 372 3.04 -14.30 3.12
CA ALA A 372 3.47 -13.96 1.76
C ALA A 372 4.53 -12.86 1.74
N GLN A 373 4.41 -11.84 2.62
CA GLN A 373 5.37 -10.73 2.71
C GLN A 373 6.76 -11.21 3.10
N VAL A 374 6.84 -12.03 4.16
CA VAL A 374 8.10 -12.61 4.63
C VAL A 374 8.67 -13.57 3.59
N GLY A 375 7.83 -14.43 3.00
CA GLY A 375 8.24 -15.32 1.91
C GLY A 375 8.84 -14.56 0.72
N LEU A 376 8.16 -13.53 0.24
CA LEU A 376 8.65 -12.66 -0.83
C LEU A 376 9.95 -11.94 -0.45
N GLY A 377 10.09 -11.50 0.79
CA GLY A 377 11.31 -10.85 1.30
C GLY A 377 12.50 -11.80 1.29
N ILE A 378 12.31 -13.02 1.79
CA ILE A 378 13.32 -14.09 1.77
C ILE A 378 13.65 -14.48 0.31
N SER A 379 12.64 -14.65 -0.55
CA SER A 379 12.86 -14.97 -1.97
C SER A 379 13.64 -13.87 -2.69
N ALA A 380 13.28 -12.60 -2.48
CA ALA A 380 14.00 -11.47 -3.06
C ALA A 380 15.45 -11.47 -2.58
N LEU A 381 15.68 -11.69 -1.28
CA LEU A 381 16.99 -11.76 -0.68
C LEU A 381 17.85 -12.90 -1.25
N LEU A 382 17.35 -14.13 -1.28
CA LEU A 382 18.10 -15.29 -1.79
C LEU A 382 18.44 -15.17 -3.28
N ASN A 383 17.66 -14.39 -4.05
CA ASN A 383 17.85 -14.20 -5.49
C ASN A 383 18.52 -12.85 -5.84
N HIS A 384 19.17 -12.18 -4.87
CA HIS A 384 19.88 -10.90 -5.07
C HIS A 384 19.00 -9.73 -5.57
N VAL A 385 17.75 -9.70 -5.11
CA VAL A 385 16.77 -8.62 -5.32
C VAL A 385 16.51 -8.37 -6.82
N PRO A 386 15.98 -9.35 -7.56
CA PRO A 386 15.54 -9.11 -8.94
C PRO A 386 14.35 -8.16 -8.93
N VAL A 387 14.22 -7.33 -9.98
CA VAL A 387 13.21 -6.26 -10.06
C VAL A 387 11.80 -6.79 -9.80
N SER A 388 11.46 -7.97 -10.33
CA SER A 388 10.16 -8.61 -10.13
C SER A 388 9.88 -8.93 -8.66
N LEU A 389 10.79 -9.62 -7.96
CA LEU A 389 10.60 -9.98 -6.54
C LEU A 389 10.63 -8.76 -5.64
N GLY A 390 11.53 -7.79 -5.89
CA GLY A 390 11.55 -6.53 -5.14
C GLY A 390 10.25 -5.75 -5.29
N SER A 391 9.71 -5.66 -6.51
CA SER A 391 8.44 -4.97 -6.77
C SER A 391 7.24 -5.71 -6.19
N LEU A 392 7.23 -7.05 -6.27
CA LEU A 392 6.19 -7.88 -5.64
C LEU A 392 6.22 -7.76 -4.12
N HIS A 393 7.40 -7.75 -3.50
CA HIS A 393 7.55 -7.55 -2.06
C HIS A 393 7.03 -6.18 -1.62
N GLN A 394 7.29 -5.13 -2.40
CA GLN A 394 6.75 -3.80 -2.14
C GLN A 394 5.23 -3.73 -2.35
N ALA A 395 4.71 -4.31 -3.42
CA ALA A 395 3.28 -4.38 -3.72
C ALA A 395 2.50 -5.14 -2.63
N ASN A 396 3.07 -6.25 -2.15
CA ASN A 396 2.48 -7.04 -1.07
C ASN A 396 2.58 -6.32 0.29
N ALA A 397 3.57 -5.46 0.52
CA ALA A 397 3.60 -4.57 1.67
C ALA A 397 2.37 -3.64 1.69
N LEU A 398 1.98 -3.07 0.55
CA LEU A 398 0.76 -2.26 0.44
C LEU A 398 -0.50 -3.10 0.63
N ASN A 399 -0.53 -4.34 0.14
CA ASN A 399 -1.64 -5.27 0.41
C ASN A 399 -1.77 -5.52 1.91
N LEU A 400 -0.65 -5.72 2.61
CA LEU A 400 -0.63 -5.93 4.06
C LEU A 400 -1.19 -4.70 4.80
N PHE A 401 -0.76 -3.50 4.43
CA PHE A 401 -1.36 -2.27 4.96
C PHE A 401 -2.86 -2.18 4.67
N THR A 402 -3.29 -2.56 3.47
CA THR A 402 -4.69 -2.51 3.07
C THR A 402 -5.55 -3.39 3.97
N VAL A 403 -5.13 -4.64 4.21
CA VAL A 403 -5.90 -5.58 5.05
C VAL A 403 -5.85 -5.20 6.53
N VAL A 404 -4.70 -4.69 7.02
CA VAL A 404 -4.56 -4.21 8.40
C VAL A 404 -5.42 -2.97 8.66
N VAL A 405 -5.41 -2.00 7.75
CA VAL A 405 -6.26 -0.81 7.82
C VAL A 405 -7.74 -1.21 7.72
N GLY A 406 -8.09 -2.15 6.85
CA GLY A 406 -9.43 -2.72 6.77
C GLY A 406 -9.85 -3.36 8.09
N LEU A 407 -8.97 -4.15 8.72
CA LEU A 407 -9.21 -4.78 10.03
C LEU A 407 -9.47 -3.72 11.11
N MET A 408 -8.61 -2.69 11.19
CA MET A 408 -8.79 -1.57 12.11
C MET A 408 -10.11 -0.83 11.85
N HIS A 409 -10.46 -0.60 10.58
CA HIS A 409 -11.68 0.10 10.18
C HIS A 409 -12.92 -0.68 10.57
N VAL A 410 -12.98 -1.99 10.29
CA VAL A 410 -14.11 -2.86 10.67
C VAL A 410 -14.24 -2.96 12.18
N LEU A 411 -13.11 -2.99 12.90
CA LEU A 411 -13.09 -3.03 14.35
C LEU A 411 -13.36 -1.67 15.00
N ARG A 412 -13.50 -0.55 14.29
CA ARG A 412 -13.64 0.79 14.90
C ARG A 412 -14.91 0.92 15.78
N ARG A 413 -14.90 1.89 16.69
CA ARG A 413 -16.10 2.23 17.47
C ARG A 413 -17.10 2.99 16.58
N PRO A 414 -18.42 2.80 16.78
CA PRO A 414 -19.41 3.73 16.23
C PRO A 414 -19.07 5.16 16.64
N ARG A 415 -19.20 6.14 15.73
CA ARG A 415 -19.05 7.55 16.09
C ARG A 415 -20.15 7.92 17.09
N ALA A 416 -19.84 8.77 18.08
CA ALA A 416 -20.86 9.30 19.00
C ALA A 416 -21.95 10.00 18.16
N GLY A 417 -23.20 9.54 18.26
CA GLY A 417 -24.33 10.00 17.41
C GLY A 417 -24.60 9.18 16.14
N GLY A 418 -23.75 8.19 15.82
CA GLY A 418 -24.05 7.21 14.78
C GLY A 418 -25.02 6.17 15.31
N LEU A 419 -26.14 5.96 14.62
CA LEU A 419 -27.09 4.91 14.96
C LEU A 419 -26.32 3.58 15.08
N PRO A 420 -26.47 2.82 16.19
CA PRO A 420 -26.03 1.44 16.19
C PRO A 420 -26.69 0.75 14.99
N ALA A 421 -25.95 -0.09 14.26
CA ALA A 421 -26.53 -0.94 13.23
C ALA A 421 -27.84 -1.52 13.79
N PRO A 422 -28.98 -1.40 13.08
CA PRO A 422 -30.28 -1.76 13.65
C PRO A 422 -30.15 -3.16 14.22
N ALA A 423 -30.39 -3.23 15.53
CA ALA A 423 -30.14 -4.42 16.31
C ALA A 423 -30.92 -5.57 15.68
N PHE A 424 -30.21 -6.43 14.95
CA PHE A 424 -30.75 -7.67 14.40
C PHE A 424 -31.36 -8.55 15.51
N SER A 425 -31.04 -8.25 16.78
CA SER A 425 -31.67 -8.84 17.96
C SER A 425 -33.12 -8.41 18.18
N ASP A 426 -33.53 -7.18 17.86
CA ASP A 426 -34.89 -6.71 18.15
C ASP A 426 -35.90 -7.22 17.12
N ALA A 427 -35.49 -7.32 15.85
CA ALA A 427 -36.28 -7.98 14.81
C ALA A 427 -36.48 -9.49 15.11
N MET A 428 -35.45 -10.18 15.64
CA MET A 428 -35.60 -11.57 16.09
C MET A 428 -36.43 -11.69 17.37
N ARG A 429 -36.39 -10.71 18.28
CA ARG A 429 -37.21 -10.71 19.51
C ARG A 429 -38.69 -10.52 19.19
N VAL A 430 -39.01 -9.64 18.25
CA VAL A 430 -40.38 -9.43 17.75
C VAL A 430 -40.86 -10.65 16.96
N ALA A 431 -40.02 -11.22 16.08
CA ALA A 431 -40.33 -12.45 15.35
C ALA A 431 -40.51 -13.68 16.27
N SER A 432 -39.71 -13.79 17.33
CA SER A 432 -39.82 -14.83 18.36
C SER A 432 -41.11 -14.71 19.18
N THR A 433 -41.55 -13.48 19.47
CA THR A 433 -42.79 -13.23 20.22
C THR A 433 -44.02 -13.47 19.34
N ALA A 434 -43.96 -13.13 18.05
CA ALA A 434 -44.99 -13.43 17.06
C ALA A 434 -45.11 -14.95 16.77
N ALA A 435 -43.99 -15.68 16.71
CA ALA A 435 -44.01 -17.13 16.53
C ALA A 435 -44.61 -17.87 17.74
N LYS A 436 -44.38 -17.38 18.97
CA LYS A 436 -44.96 -17.97 20.19
C LYS A 436 -46.46 -17.70 20.37
N THR A 437 -46.99 -16.65 19.76
CA THR A 437 -48.43 -16.35 19.77
C THR A 437 -49.19 -17.13 18.69
N ALA A 438 -48.53 -17.54 17.61
CA ALA A 438 -49.12 -18.35 16.53
C ALA A 438 -49.26 -19.85 16.86
N THR A 439 -48.60 -20.36 17.92
CA THR A 439 -48.62 -21.80 18.28
C THR A 439 -49.51 -22.14 19.48
N LYS A 440 -50.56 -21.36 19.80
CA LYS A 440 -51.61 -21.82 20.72
C LYS A 440 -52.70 -22.58 19.95
N PRO A 441 -52.89 -23.89 20.16
CA PRO A 441 -53.96 -24.63 19.50
C PRO A 441 -55.35 -24.21 20.02
N GLY A 442 -56.25 -24.03 19.06
CA GLY A 442 -57.67 -23.74 19.14
C GLY A 442 -58.42 -24.00 20.45
N VAL A 443 -59.08 -22.93 20.91
CA VAL A 443 -60.27 -22.97 21.77
C VAL A 443 -61.35 -23.81 21.09
N LYS A 444 -61.81 -24.88 21.75
CA LYS A 444 -62.95 -25.70 21.30
C LYS A 444 -64.23 -24.86 21.31
N VAL A 445 -64.76 -24.55 20.13
CA VAL A 445 -66.11 -23.98 19.98
C VAL A 445 -67.13 -25.11 20.09
N LYS A 446 -67.90 -25.12 21.19
CA LYS A 446 -69.03 -26.03 21.41
C LYS A 446 -70.23 -25.52 20.58
N VAL A 447 -70.58 -26.24 19.51
CA VAL A 447 -71.84 -26.02 18.79
C VAL A 447 -72.97 -26.73 19.56
N LYS A 448 -73.90 -25.96 20.12
CA LYS A 448 -75.18 -26.47 20.64
C LYS A 448 -76.11 -26.73 19.46
N ARG A 449 -76.54 -27.97 19.27
CA ARG A 449 -77.72 -28.30 18.45
C ARG A 449 -78.97 -28.06 19.29
N LYS A 450 -79.95 -27.35 18.72
CA LYS A 450 -81.36 -27.45 19.07
C LYS A 450 -82.04 -28.31 18.02
#